data_AF-A0A932DU59-F1
#
_entry.id   AF-A0A932DU59-F1
#
_cell.length_a   1.000
_cell.length_b   1.000
_cell.length_c   1.000
_cell.angle_alpha   90.00
_cell.angle_beta   90.00
_cell.angle_gamma   90.00
#
_symmetry.space_group_name_H-M   'P 1'
#
loop_
_entity.id
_entity.type
_entity.pdbx_description
1 polymer ?
#
loop_
_entity_poly.entity_id
_entity_poly.type
_entity_poly.pdbx_seq_one_letter_code
_entity_poly.pdbx_strand_id
1 'polypeptide(L)'
;MTLLRAVVPEQVSLFGVFGDGDVERGRTVVRQVLDHPELRRGNEVDSSYGLLEVKDREGRGEKEIVVERRDRVFLTGENMREVEQVYRRPFLVTFDLSGNCILTVIPLGPEWVRVG
;
A
#
# COMPACT_ATOMS: atom_id res chain seq x y z
N MET A 1 11.94 -4.29 -3.55
CA MET A 1 11.93 -2.92 -4.10
C MET A 1 11.24 -2.90 -5.47
N THR A 2 9.92 -2.77 -5.64
CA THR A 2 8.77 -2.68 -4.73
C THR A 2 7.53 -2.84 -5.61
N LEU A 3 6.53 -3.63 -5.20
CA LEU A 3 5.25 -3.84 -5.92
C LEU A 3 4.57 -2.53 -6.35
N LEU A 4 4.76 -1.46 -5.58
CA LEU A 4 4.29 -0.11 -5.87
C LEU A 4 4.86 0.46 -7.19
N ARG A 5 6.05 -0.01 -7.61
CA ARG A 5 6.66 0.36 -8.87
C ARG A 5 5.99 -0.33 -10.06
N ALA A 6 5.45 -1.53 -9.88
CA ALA A 6 4.82 -2.29 -10.96
C ALA A 6 3.53 -1.61 -11.47
N VAL A 7 2.92 -0.75 -10.65
CA VAL A 7 1.70 0.00 -10.98
C VAL A 7 1.97 1.47 -11.37
N VAL A 8 3.24 1.89 -11.41
CA VAL A 8 3.65 3.26 -11.74
C VAL A 8 4.61 3.24 -12.93
N PRO A 9 4.29 3.93 -14.06
CA PRO A 9 5.12 3.91 -15.26
C PRO A 9 6.58 4.27 -14.97
N GLU A 10 7.54 3.63 -15.65
CA GLU A 10 8.98 3.73 -15.35
C GLU A 10 9.56 5.15 -15.33
N GLN A 11 8.90 6.13 -15.93
CA GLN A 11 9.37 7.51 -15.97
C GLN A 11 8.69 8.40 -14.91
N VAL A 12 7.70 7.86 -14.19
CA VAL A 12 6.92 8.57 -13.18
C VAL A 12 7.47 8.26 -11.79
N SER A 13 7.68 9.32 -11.00
CA SER A 13 8.08 9.19 -9.60
C SER A 13 6.98 8.49 -8.80
N LEU A 14 7.34 7.39 -8.14
CA LEU A 14 6.45 6.68 -7.21
C LEU A 14 5.86 7.65 -6.16
N PHE A 15 6.68 8.54 -5.61
CA PHE A 15 6.21 9.54 -4.64
C PHE A 15 5.31 10.58 -5.29
N GLY A 16 5.50 10.91 -6.57
CA GLY A 16 4.60 11.79 -7.31
C GLY A 16 3.19 11.21 -7.43
N VAL A 17 3.05 9.90 -7.68
CA VAL A 17 1.74 9.22 -7.77
C VAL A 17 1.04 9.13 -6.42
N PHE A 18 1.77 8.70 -5.39
CA PHE A 18 1.21 8.60 -4.03
C PHE A 18 1.02 9.96 -3.34
N GLY A 19 1.60 11.02 -3.92
CA GLY A 19 1.57 12.37 -3.40
C GLY A 19 0.72 13.34 -4.20
N ASP A 20 0.08 12.90 -5.29
CA ASP A 20 -0.68 13.77 -6.20
C ASP A 20 0.17 14.95 -6.72
N GLY A 21 1.37 14.64 -7.21
CA GLY A 21 2.37 15.63 -7.64
C GLY A 21 3.26 16.19 -6.52
N ASP A 22 2.88 16.05 -5.25
CA ASP A 22 3.70 16.46 -4.09
C ASP A 22 4.59 15.30 -3.60
N VAL A 23 5.90 15.41 -3.83
CA VAL A 23 6.88 14.38 -3.46
C VAL A 23 6.97 14.13 -1.95
N GLU A 24 6.86 15.16 -1.12
CA GLU A 24 6.98 15.01 0.34
C GLU A 24 5.73 14.36 0.94
N ARG A 25 4.57 14.73 0.43
CA ARG A 25 3.32 14.02 0.72
C ARG A 25 3.41 12.56 0.29
N GLY A 26 3.92 12.31 -0.92
CA GLY A 26 4.11 10.95 -1.44
C GLY A 26 5.04 10.08 -0.61
N ARG A 27 6.17 10.64 -0.15
CA ARG A 27 7.07 9.96 0.80
C ARG A 27 6.35 9.59 2.08
N THR A 28 5.51 10.48 2.59
CA THR A 28 4.72 10.26 3.81
C THR A 28 3.73 9.11 3.62
N VAL A 29 2.98 9.11 2.50
CA VAL A 29 2.02 8.05 2.19
C VAL A 29 2.73 6.70 1.99
N VAL A 30 3.83 6.65 1.23
CA VAL A 30 4.61 5.42 1.03
C VAL A 30 5.16 4.89 2.36
N ARG A 31 5.67 5.77 3.23
CA ARG A 31 6.10 5.37 4.58
C ARG A 31 4.95 4.76 5.38
N GLN A 32 3.77 5.36 5.38
CA GLN A 32 2.58 4.83 6.07
C GLN A 32 2.11 3.48 5.50
N VAL A 33 2.28 3.25 4.20
CA VAL A 33 1.95 1.97 3.56
C VAL A 33 2.89 0.86 4.01
N LEU A 34 4.19 1.17 4.13
CA LEU A 34 5.25 0.22 4.48
C LEU A 34 5.51 0.08 5.98
N ASP A 35 4.96 0.96 6.80
CA ASP A 35 5.20 0.96 8.24
C ASP A 35 4.62 -0.29 8.91
N HIS A 36 5.45 -0.91 9.75
CA HIS A 36 5.12 -2.10 10.54
C HIS A 36 5.81 -2.02 11.91
N PRO A 37 5.10 -2.18 13.04
CA PRO A 37 5.68 -2.06 14.38
C PRO A 37 6.89 -2.99 14.62
N GLU A 38 6.87 -4.20 14.06
CA GLU A 38 7.95 -5.18 14.23
C GLU A 38 9.27 -4.76 13.56
N LEU A 39 9.23 -4.01 12.45
CA LEU A 39 10.43 -3.42 11.85
C LEU A 39 11.10 -2.44 12.84
N ARG A 40 10.30 -1.70 13.63
CA ARG A 40 10.82 -0.78 14.67
C ARG A 40 11.43 -1.52 15.85
N ARG A 41 11.08 -2.79 16.05
CA ARG A 41 11.64 -3.68 17.08
C ARG A 41 12.87 -4.46 16.59
N GLY A 42 13.29 -4.26 15.34
CA GLY A 42 14.43 -4.95 14.73
C GLY A 42 14.10 -6.35 14.18
N ASN A 43 12.83 -6.73 14.14
CA ASN A 43 12.40 -8.00 13.54
C ASN A 43 12.30 -7.87 12.01
N GLU A 44 12.54 -8.99 11.33
CA GLU A 44 12.34 -9.07 9.87
C GLU A 44 10.86 -9.27 9.55
N VAL A 45 10.38 -8.55 8.54
CA VAL A 45 9.01 -8.64 8.05
C VAL A 45 9.05 -8.76 6.55
N ASP A 46 8.48 -9.85 6.02
CA ASP A 46 8.21 -10.00 4.60
C ASP A 46 6.73 -9.72 4.31
N SER A 47 6.46 -8.75 3.44
CA SER A 47 5.10 -8.27 3.16
C SER A 47 4.71 -8.57 1.72
N SER A 48 3.59 -9.26 1.55
CA SER A 48 2.93 -9.45 0.25
C SER A 48 1.62 -8.65 0.21
N TYR A 49 1.25 -8.16 -0.98
CA TYR A 49 0.03 -7.38 -1.15
C TYR A 49 -0.82 -7.96 -2.27
N GLY A 50 -2.13 -7.98 -2.07
CA GLY A 50 -3.12 -8.43 -3.03
C GLY A 50 -4.26 -7.42 -3.17
N LEU A 51 -4.81 -7.32 -4.37
CA LEU A 51 -6.04 -6.58 -4.62
C LEU A 51 -7.22 -7.49 -4.29
N LEU A 52 -8.01 -7.13 -3.26
CA LEU A 52 -9.14 -7.94 -2.80
C LEU A 52 -10.45 -7.52 -3.47
N GLU A 53 -10.68 -6.22 -3.61
CA GLU A 53 -11.93 -5.67 -4.12
C GLU A 53 -11.69 -4.40 -4.94
N VAL A 54 -12.51 -4.18 -5.96
CA VAL A 54 -12.55 -2.95 -6.77
C VAL A 54 -14.02 -2.53 -6.89
N LYS A 55 -14.33 -1.31 -6.49
CA LYS A 55 -15.66 -0.68 -6.63
C LYS A 55 -15.53 0.55 -7.49
N ASP A 56 -16.43 0.68 -8.46
CA ASP A 56 -16.62 1.94 -9.15
C ASP A 56 -17.23 2.97 -8.18
N ARG A 57 -16.68 4.19 -8.16
CA ARG A 57 -17.27 5.32 -7.45
C ARG A 57 -18.00 6.25 -8.43
N GLU A 58 -18.86 7.11 -7.90
CA GLU A 58 -19.52 8.15 -8.69
C GLU A 58 -18.48 9.18 -9.17
N GLY A 59 -17.98 9.00 -10.39
CA GLY A 59 -16.97 9.85 -11.01
C GLY A 59 -16.26 9.10 -12.14
N ARG A 60 -16.03 9.75 -13.29
CA ARG A 60 -15.30 9.09 -14.39
C ARG A 60 -13.85 8.88 -13.95
N GLY A 61 -13.44 7.62 -13.84
CA GLY A 61 -12.04 7.24 -13.58
C GLY A 61 -11.68 7.05 -12.12
N GLU A 62 -12.62 7.16 -11.18
CA GLU A 62 -12.36 6.87 -9.76
C GLU A 62 -12.79 5.45 -9.38
N LYS A 63 -11.92 4.75 -8.65
CA LYS A 63 -12.18 3.43 -8.10
C LYS A 63 -11.78 3.38 -6.63
N GLU A 64 -12.64 2.81 -5.81
CA GLU A 64 -12.25 2.39 -4.47
C GLU A 64 -11.70 0.97 -4.55
N ILE A 65 -10.50 0.75 -4.02
CA ILE A 65 -9.88 -0.56 -3.97
C ILE A 65 -9.63 -0.97 -2.52
N VAL A 66 -9.79 -2.26 -2.23
CA VAL A 66 -9.36 -2.84 -0.94
C VAL A 66 -8.09 -3.64 -1.19
N VAL A 67 -7.00 -3.21 -0.56
CA VAL A 67 -5.73 -3.95 -0.58
C VAL A 67 -5.64 -4.81 0.66
N GLU A 68 -5.30 -6.07 0.47
CA GLU A 68 -4.90 -7.00 1.53
C GLU A 68 -3.36 -7.02 1.61
N ARG A 69 -2.82 -6.85 2.81
CA ARG A 69 -1.39 -7.01 3.10
C ARG A 69 -1.22 -8.23 4.00
N ARG A 70 -0.36 -9.18 3.62
CA ARG A 70 0.00 -10.34 4.43
C ARG A 70 1.46 -10.21 4.84
N ASP A 71 1.69 -10.10 6.14
CA ASP A 71 3.00 -9.90 6.74
C ASP A 71 3.44 -11.22 7.38
N ARG A 72 4.58 -11.75 6.94
CA ARG A 72 5.31 -12.82 7.63
C ARG A 72 6.33 -12.17 8.54
N VAL A 73 6.10 -12.27 9.85
CA VAL A 73 6.97 -11.69 10.86
C VAL A 73 7.88 -12.76 11.43
N PHE A 74 9.19 -12.55 11.35
CA PHE A 74 10.21 -13.40 11.94
C PHE A 74 10.60 -12.82 13.30
N LEU A 75 9.97 -13.33 14.37
CA LEU A 75 10.23 -12.87 15.72
C LEU A 75 11.58 -13.42 16.20
N THR A 76 12.52 -12.52 16.49
CA THR A 76 13.84 -12.87 17.06
C THR A 76 13.78 -12.88 18.60
N GLY A 77 14.38 -13.89 19.25
CA GLY A 77 14.35 -14.09 20.70
C GLY A 77 14.33 -15.57 21.12
N GLU A 78 14.03 -15.87 22.40
CA GLU A 78 14.07 -17.23 22.97
C GLU A 78 13.10 -18.23 22.30
N ASN A 79 12.09 -17.76 21.59
CA ASN A 79 11.15 -18.59 20.83
C ASN A 79 10.99 -18.03 19.41
N MET A 80 11.97 -18.30 18.55
CA MET A 80 11.87 -17.98 17.12
C MET A 80 10.63 -18.63 16.54
N ARG A 81 9.70 -17.81 16.07
CA ARG A 81 8.49 -18.26 15.41
C ARG A 81 8.13 -17.30 14.28
N GLU A 82 7.67 -17.89 13.19
CA GLU A 82 7.03 -17.17 12.10
C GLU A 82 5.56 -16.97 12.44
N VAL A 83 5.08 -15.73 12.32
CA VAL A 83 3.66 -15.41 12.49
C VAL A 83 3.17 -14.72 11.23
N GLU A 84 2.10 -15.25 10.65
CA GLU A 84 1.38 -14.56 9.57
C GLU A 84 0.34 -13.60 10.15
N GLN A 85 0.34 -12.37 9.67
CA GLN A 85 -0.62 -11.34 10.03
C GLN A 85 -1.24 -10.76 8.77
N VAL A 86 -2.58 -10.75 8.71
CA VAL A 86 -3.32 -10.24 7.55
C VAL A 86 -3.96 -8.91 7.90
N TYR A 87 -3.80 -7.94 7.01
CA TYR A 87 -4.31 -6.59 7.14
C TYR A 87 -5.07 -6.18 5.90
N ARG A 88 -6.04 -5.28 6.06
CA ARG A 88 -6.76 -4.66 4.95
C ARG A 88 -6.79 -3.15 5.09
N ARG A 89 -6.72 -2.46 3.96
CA ARG A 89 -6.90 -1.01 3.90
C ARG A 89 -7.54 -0.59 2.57
N PRO A 90 -8.57 0.26 2.61
CA PRO A 90 -9.17 0.83 1.42
C PRO A 90 -8.37 2.03 0.91
N PHE A 91 -8.31 2.17 -0.42
CA PHE A 91 -7.69 3.29 -1.12
C PHE A 91 -8.64 3.79 -2.21
N LEU A 92 -8.63 5.10 -2.45
CA LEU A 92 -9.18 5.72 -3.64
C LEU A 92 -8.07 5.79 -4.69
N VAL A 93 -8.37 5.34 -5.89
CA VAL A 93 -7.47 5.38 -7.03
C VAL A 93 -8.15 6.12 -8.18
N THR A 94 -7.47 7.11 -8.73
CA THR A 94 -7.93 7.82 -9.92
C THR A 94 -7.09 7.40 -11.12
N PHE A 95 -7.77 7.14 -12.23
CA PHE A 95 -7.17 6.75 -13.50
C PHE A 95 -7.37 7.83 -14.55
N ASP A 96 -6.33 8.06 -15.36
CA ASP A 96 -6.52 8.67 -16.66
C ASP A 96 -6.96 7.59 -17.65
N LEU A 97 -8.22 7.68 -18.09
CA LEU A 97 -8.79 6.74 -19.07
C LEU A 97 -8.15 6.89 -20.46
N SER A 98 -7.58 8.05 -20.79
CA SER A 98 -6.91 8.29 -22.07
C SER A 98 -5.49 7.74 -22.08
N GLY A 99 -4.77 7.84 -20.95
CA GLY A 99 -3.40 7.35 -20.79
C GLY A 99 -3.28 5.93 -20.25
N ASN A 100 -4.38 5.30 -19.82
CA ASN A 100 -4.40 4.01 -19.11
C ASN A 100 -3.39 3.97 -17.94
N CYS A 101 -3.35 5.05 -17.15
CA CYS A 101 -2.38 5.21 -16.07
C CYS A 101 -3.07 5.62 -14.76
N ILE A 102 -2.50 5.18 -13.65
CA ILE A 102 -2.89 5.62 -12.31
C ILE A 102 -2.32 7.02 -12.08
N LEU A 103 -3.20 7.97 -11.76
CA LEU A 103 -2.84 9.34 -11.43
C LEU A 103 -2.58 9.50 -9.94
N THR A 104 -3.48 8.97 -9.11
CA THR A 104 -3.43 9.16 -7.65
C THR A 104 -3.79 7.88 -6.91
N VAL A 105 -3.21 7.72 -5.72
CA VAL A 105 -3.58 6.67 -4.76
C VAL A 105 -3.70 7.32 -3.38
N ILE A 106 -4.92 7.40 -2.87
CA ILE A 106 -5.23 8.09 -1.61
C ILE A 106 -5.77 7.07 -0.61
N PRO A 107 -5.15 6.86 0.56
CA PRO A 107 -5.72 5.99 1.58
C PRO A 107 -7.03 6.58 2.12
N LEU A 108 -8.09 5.76 2.20
CA LEU A 108 -9.41 6.19 2.70
C LEU A 108 -9.55 6.10 4.23
N GLY A 109 -8.54 5.54 4.91
CA GLY A 109 -8.45 5.48 6.37
C GLY A 109 -7.00 5.63 6.83
N PRO A 110 -6.76 5.93 8.11
CA PRO A 110 -5.41 6.25 8.62
C PRO A 110 -4.50 5.02 8.75
N GLU A 111 -5.06 3.82 8.91
CA GLU A 111 -4.30 2.63 9.32
C GLU A 111 -4.69 1.36 8.57
N TRP A 112 -3.81 0.37 8.66
CA TRP A 112 -4.06 -1.01 8.24
C TRP A 112 -4.86 -1.73 9.32
N VAL A 113 -6.02 -2.29 8.96
CA VAL A 113 -6.89 -3.00 9.92
C VAL A 113 -6.55 -4.48 9.88
N ARG A 114 -6.17 -5.05 11.02
CA ARG A 114 -5.91 -6.50 11.15
C ARG A 114 -7.20 -7.28 11.00
N VAL A 115 -7.16 -8.33 10.18
CA VAL A 115 -8.27 -9.27 9.94
C VAL A 115 -7.77 -10.69 10.20
N GLY A 116 -8.15 -11.26 11.35
CA GLY A 116 -7.64 -12.55 11.84
C GLY A 116 -7.17 -12.47 13.28
#